data_AF-A0A8S2DCF4-F1
#
_entry.id   AF-A0A8S2DCF4-F1
#
_cell.length_a   1.000
_cell.length_b   1.000
_cell.length_c   1.000
_cell.angle_alpha   90.00
_cell.angle_beta   90.00
_cell.angle_gamma   90.00
#
_symmetry.space_group_name_H-M   'P 1'
#
loop_
_entity.id
_entity.type
_entity.pdbx_description
1 polymer ?
#
loop_
_entity_poly.entity_id
_entity_poly.type
_entity_poly.pdbx_seq_one_letter_code
_entity_poly.pdbx_strand_id
1 'polypeptide(L)'
;MLNLTTETSTTKKEHDGNDESETHDSDLRLIQQFERRRVRLGKRLAYLLRYGAEKEGCKVDEGWVKLNDLMKVAILAEHSKDEVLGDIKTSCSYRKTYRYQWEERPDGIYVRAAYGRKFERNPYHEQSQIRRLLDLTLEYICQNVNIFDFEGFPDEFLINEIIHRIKRQNKLTSKILITLLTDTIEHLDLDGIYLTEAGIRAVYKKCPYLKVLCLKNCGYVLNDHYLEQIIRKCNMLEAIDLSYCRHLTDRTISNIIKYLPNIIQLILSGVKNFSGDAIIQLVSKCLHLKQLDIYDNDNCTNDVLNILITLGKTRSQEKAITIVHKHLQHPSVAPQNPWAVVMSKADGLSRV
;
A
#
# COMPACT_ATOMS: atom_id res chain seq x y z
N MET A 1 -52.71 82.00 2.38
CA MET A 1 -52.45 82.46 0.99
C MET A 1 -52.67 81.24 0.09
N LEU A 2 -53.83 81.12 -0.58
CA LEU A 2 -54.06 81.44 -2.03
C LEU A 2 -53.18 80.55 -2.93
N ASN A 3 -53.58 79.76 -3.94
CA ASN A 3 -54.73 79.64 -4.89
C ASN A 3 -54.69 78.21 -5.53
N LEU A 4 -55.79 77.48 -5.76
CA LEU A 4 -56.64 77.34 -6.97
C LEU A 4 -55.99 76.84 -8.30
N THR A 5 -56.45 75.64 -8.77
CA THR A 5 -56.80 75.16 -10.15
C THR A 5 -55.72 75.17 -11.29
N THR A 6 -55.58 74.29 -12.30
CA THR A 6 -56.46 73.44 -13.15
C THR A 6 -55.64 72.37 -13.95
N GLU A 7 -56.37 71.37 -14.48
CA GLU A 7 -56.11 70.26 -15.42
C GLU A 7 -55.07 70.37 -16.56
N THR A 8 -54.48 69.23 -16.99
CA THR A 8 -54.72 68.57 -18.32
C THR A 8 -53.84 67.32 -18.55
N SER A 9 -54.45 66.34 -19.21
CA SER A 9 -53.94 65.01 -19.58
C SER A 9 -52.83 65.01 -20.64
N THR A 10 -51.84 64.12 -20.49
CA THR A 10 -51.12 63.53 -21.65
C THR A 10 -50.80 62.06 -21.38
N THR A 11 -51.45 61.20 -22.14
CA THR A 11 -51.13 59.80 -22.39
C THR A 11 -49.64 59.61 -22.73
N LYS A 12 -48.92 58.77 -21.99
CA LYS A 12 -47.64 58.19 -22.43
C LYS A 12 -47.65 56.69 -22.18
N LYS A 13 -47.47 55.97 -23.29
CA LYS A 13 -47.36 54.51 -23.44
C LYS A 13 -46.46 53.92 -22.35
N GLU A 14 -46.97 52.89 -21.69
CA GLU A 14 -46.18 51.94 -20.91
C GLU A 14 -45.12 51.29 -21.80
N HIS A 15 -43.95 51.12 -21.19
CA HIS A 15 -42.70 50.73 -21.79
C HIS A 15 -42.52 49.22 -21.52
N ASP A 16 -42.70 48.39 -22.56
CA ASP A 16 -42.25 46.99 -22.62
C ASP A 16 -40.71 46.96 -22.52
N GLY A 17 -40.16 46.97 -21.31
CA GLY A 17 -38.70 47.04 -21.12
C GLY A 17 -38.10 46.17 -20.02
N ASN A 18 -38.90 45.40 -19.28
CA ASN A 18 -38.40 44.64 -18.13
C ASN A 18 -38.31 43.11 -18.33
N ASP A 19 -38.98 42.53 -19.33
CA ASP A 19 -38.94 41.07 -19.57
C ASP A 19 -37.76 40.61 -20.45
N GLU A 20 -37.16 41.50 -21.25
CA GLU A 20 -36.05 41.14 -22.14
C GLU A 20 -34.68 41.07 -21.43
N SER A 21 -34.52 41.70 -20.26
CA SER A 21 -33.22 41.76 -19.57
C SER A 21 -32.94 40.56 -18.65
N GLU A 22 -33.98 40.02 -17.98
CA GLU A 22 -33.86 38.84 -17.12
C GLU A 22 -33.77 37.54 -17.93
N THR A 23 -34.47 37.47 -19.06
CA THR A 23 -34.37 36.36 -20.03
C THR A 23 -32.97 36.28 -20.62
N HIS A 24 -32.35 37.41 -20.97
CA HIS A 24 -31.00 37.45 -21.54
C HIS A 24 -29.89 36.99 -20.56
N ASP A 25 -29.97 37.36 -19.26
CA ASP A 25 -28.99 36.90 -18.26
C ASP A 25 -29.15 35.41 -17.92
N SER A 26 -30.39 34.90 -17.98
CA SER A 26 -30.68 33.46 -17.82
C SER A 26 -30.11 32.63 -18.98
N ASP A 27 -30.24 33.12 -20.21
CA ASP A 27 -29.69 32.51 -21.42
C ASP A 27 -28.15 32.54 -21.41
N LEU A 28 -27.54 33.65 -20.97
CA LEU A 28 -26.08 33.74 -20.83
C LEU A 28 -25.53 32.73 -19.81
N ARG A 29 -26.22 32.52 -18.69
CA ARG A 29 -25.81 31.51 -17.68
C ARG A 29 -25.96 30.08 -18.23
N LEU A 30 -27.03 29.80 -18.96
CA LEU A 30 -27.24 28.51 -19.63
C LEU A 30 -26.15 28.24 -20.68
N ILE A 31 -25.78 29.25 -21.49
CA ILE A 31 -24.70 29.16 -22.47
C ILE A 31 -23.36 28.88 -21.79
N GLN A 32 -23.01 29.62 -20.72
CA GLN A 32 -21.76 29.39 -19.99
C GLN A 32 -21.71 28.00 -19.32
N GLN A 33 -22.83 27.52 -18.78
CA GLN A 33 -22.92 26.18 -18.21
C GLN A 33 -22.77 25.09 -19.27
N PHE A 34 -23.38 25.30 -20.44
CA PHE A 34 -23.26 24.42 -21.60
C PHE A 34 -21.82 24.37 -22.14
N GLU A 35 -21.15 25.51 -22.28
CA GLU A 35 -19.74 25.58 -22.67
C GLU A 35 -18.83 24.86 -21.67
N ARG A 36 -19.05 25.06 -20.36
CA ARG A 36 -18.29 24.36 -19.31
C ARG A 36 -18.49 22.84 -19.39
N ARG A 37 -19.72 22.37 -19.64
CA ARG A 37 -20.02 20.95 -19.84
C ARG A 37 -19.31 20.39 -21.06
N ARG A 38 -19.34 21.08 -22.20
CA ARG A 38 -18.61 20.67 -23.43
C ARG A 38 -17.10 20.62 -23.22
N VAL A 39 -16.51 21.63 -22.57
CA VAL A 39 -15.06 21.63 -22.28
C VAL A 39 -14.67 20.46 -21.37
N ARG A 40 -15.49 20.11 -20.39
CA ARG A 40 -15.26 18.93 -19.52
C ARG A 40 -15.35 17.63 -20.32
N LEU A 41 -16.37 17.46 -21.16
CA LEU A 41 -16.52 16.30 -22.03
C LEU A 41 -15.30 16.12 -22.95
N GLY A 42 -14.88 17.19 -23.63
CA GLY A 42 -13.72 17.14 -24.52
C GLY A 42 -12.43 16.75 -23.80
N LYS A 43 -12.21 17.19 -22.54
CA LYS A 43 -11.07 16.76 -21.71
C LYS A 43 -11.16 15.29 -21.32
N ARG A 44 -12.34 14.82 -20.93
CA ARG A 44 -12.60 13.40 -20.57
C ARG A 44 -12.37 12.48 -21.78
N LEU A 45 -12.91 12.83 -22.95
CA LEU A 45 -12.72 12.07 -24.19
C LEU A 45 -11.26 12.06 -24.64
N ALA A 46 -10.57 13.20 -24.53
CA ALA A 46 -9.15 13.27 -24.85
C ALA A 46 -8.30 12.39 -23.92
N TYR A 47 -8.65 12.29 -22.64
CA TYR A 47 -8.00 11.36 -21.71
C TYR A 47 -8.30 9.90 -22.07
N LEU A 48 -9.57 9.54 -22.22
CA LEU A 48 -9.98 8.15 -22.45
C LEU A 48 -9.41 7.61 -23.77
N LEU A 49 -9.60 8.32 -24.88
CA LEU A 49 -9.18 7.85 -26.21
C LEU A 49 -7.67 7.92 -26.45
N ARG A 50 -6.89 8.50 -25.53
CA ARG A 50 -5.42 8.54 -25.62
C ARG A 50 -4.71 7.69 -24.57
N TYR A 51 -5.32 7.50 -23.39
CA TYR A 51 -4.67 6.90 -22.23
C TYR A 51 -5.57 6.00 -21.38
N GLY A 52 -6.83 6.41 -21.19
CA GLY A 52 -7.69 5.86 -20.14
C GLY A 52 -8.49 4.61 -20.53
N ALA A 53 -8.85 4.45 -21.80
CA ALA A 53 -9.82 3.44 -22.23
C ALA A 53 -9.42 2.00 -21.82
N GLU A 54 -8.17 1.59 -22.05
CA GLU A 54 -7.70 0.25 -21.67
C GLU A 54 -7.69 0.06 -20.13
N LYS A 55 -7.31 1.10 -19.38
CA LYS A 55 -7.26 1.06 -17.90
C LYS A 55 -8.65 0.97 -17.27
N GLU A 56 -9.64 1.53 -17.94
CA GLU A 56 -11.06 1.47 -17.55
C GLU A 56 -11.75 0.19 -18.07
N GLY A 57 -10.97 -0.76 -18.63
CA GLY A 57 -11.45 -2.07 -19.05
C GLY A 57 -12.00 -2.15 -20.48
N CYS A 58 -11.85 -1.10 -21.30
CA CYS A 58 -12.24 -1.15 -22.70
C CYS A 58 -11.21 -1.95 -23.52
N LYS A 59 -11.68 -2.70 -24.52
CA LYS A 59 -10.80 -3.33 -25.50
C LYS A 59 -10.29 -2.27 -26.47
N VAL A 60 -8.97 -2.13 -26.58
CA VAL A 60 -8.31 -1.13 -27.44
C VAL A 60 -7.49 -1.85 -28.51
N ASP A 61 -7.73 -1.56 -29.78
CA ASP A 61 -7.02 -2.15 -30.92
C ASP A 61 -6.51 -1.04 -31.85
N GLU A 62 -5.19 -0.85 -31.91
CA GLU A 62 -4.56 0.29 -32.62
C GLU A 62 -5.19 1.66 -32.29
N GLY A 63 -5.61 1.83 -31.02
CA GLY A 63 -6.27 3.03 -30.51
C GLY A 63 -7.78 3.08 -30.74
N TRP A 64 -8.36 2.14 -31.47
CA TRP A 64 -9.79 2.02 -31.67
C TRP A 64 -10.48 1.42 -30.45
N VAL A 65 -11.55 2.08 -30.05
CA VAL A 65 -12.41 1.68 -28.93
C VAL A 65 -13.84 1.63 -29.41
N LYS A 66 -14.57 0.56 -29.06
CA LYS A 66 -16.00 0.46 -29.35
C LYS A 66 -16.77 1.46 -28.51
N LEU A 67 -17.57 2.32 -29.14
CA LEU A 67 -18.27 3.41 -28.46
C LEU A 67 -19.18 2.91 -27.33
N ASN A 68 -19.85 1.77 -27.52
CA ASN A 68 -20.71 1.19 -26.49
C ASN A 68 -19.94 0.75 -25.23
N ASP A 69 -18.68 0.33 -25.37
CA ASP A 69 -17.84 -0.02 -24.22
C ASP A 69 -17.29 1.23 -23.55
N LEU A 70 -16.96 2.26 -24.34
CA LEU A 70 -16.55 3.57 -23.83
C LEU A 70 -17.66 4.21 -22.96
N MET A 71 -18.93 4.06 -23.35
CA MET A 71 -20.08 4.57 -22.57
C MET A 71 -20.29 3.86 -21.22
N LYS A 72 -19.64 2.71 -20.97
CA LYS A 72 -19.72 2.01 -19.67
C LYS A 72 -18.73 2.58 -18.65
N VAL A 73 -17.78 3.42 -19.07
CA VAL A 73 -16.76 4.00 -18.20
C VAL A 73 -17.38 5.05 -17.29
N ALA A 74 -17.11 4.97 -15.98
CA ALA A 74 -17.69 5.85 -14.96
C ALA A 74 -17.49 7.35 -15.25
N ILE A 75 -16.35 7.73 -15.84
CA ILE A 75 -16.02 9.12 -16.20
C ILE A 75 -17.03 9.71 -17.22
N LEU A 76 -17.69 8.88 -18.03
CA LEU A 76 -18.71 9.28 -19.01
C LEU A 76 -20.16 9.03 -18.54
N ALA A 77 -20.39 8.57 -17.31
CA ALA A 77 -21.73 8.19 -16.83
C ALA A 77 -22.79 9.30 -16.93
N GLU A 78 -22.38 10.57 -16.93
CA GLU A 78 -23.26 11.74 -17.01
C GLU A 78 -23.56 12.21 -18.45
N HIS A 79 -23.01 11.55 -19.48
CA HIS A 79 -23.14 11.96 -20.88
C HIS A 79 -23.90 10.92 -21.68
N SER A 80 -24.76 11.37 -22.58
CA SER A 80 -25.45 10.47 -23.51
C SER A 80 -24.53 10.02 -24.65
N LYS A 81 -24.88 8.90 -25.28
CA LYS A 81 -24.15 8.39 -26.45
C LYS A 81 -24.11 9.41 -27.61
N ASP A 82 -25.21 10.14 -27.81
CA ASP A 82 -25.33 11.13 -28.88
C ASP A 82 -24.49 12.39 -28.59
N GLU A 83 -24.42 12.84 -27.34
CA GLU A 83 -23.54 13.95 -26.94
C GLU A 83 -22.07 13.59 -27.17
N VAL A 84 -21.65 12.39 -26.75
CA VAL A 84 -20.29 11.89 -26.95
C VAL A 84 -19.96 11.78 -28.44
N LEU A 85 -20.85 11.16 -29.23
CA LEU A 85 -20.65 11.00 -30.67
C LEU A 85 -20.65 12.36 -31.39
N GLY A 86 -21.49 13.30 -30.95
CA GLY A 86 -21.52 14.67 -31.46
C GLY A 86 -20.22 15.42 -31.21
N ASP A 87 -19.64 15.35 -30.01
CA ASP A 87 -18.35 15.97 -29.71
C ASP A 87 -17.22 15.31 -30.51
N ILE A 88 -17.22 13.97 -30.64
CA ILE A 88 -16.24 13.23 -31.46
C ILE A 88 -16.26 13.69 -32.92
N LYS A 89 -17.45 13.89 -33.50
CA LYS A 89 -17.62 14.30 -34.89
C LYS A 89 -17.28 15.77 -35.14
N THR A 90 -17.45 16.65 -34.15
CA THR A 90 -17.33 18.11 -34.33
C THR A 90 -16.04 18.70 -33.75
N SER A 91 -15.34 17.98 -32.88
CA SER A 91 -14.17 18.48 -32.16
C SER A 91 -12.95 18.63 -33.08
N CYS A 92 -12.52 19.89 -33.24
CA CYS A 92 -11.36 20.28 -34.05
C CYS A 92 -10.26 20.93 -33.20
N SER A 93 -9.02 20.88 -33.70
CA SER A 93 -7.90 21.65 -33.19
C SER A 93 -7.98 23.11 -33.65
N TYR A 94 -7.16 23.98 -33.07
CA TYR A 94 -7.00 25.36 -33.54
C TYR A 94 -6.60 25.43 -35.02
N ARG A 95 -5.89 24.42 -35.52
CA ARG A 95 -5.48 24.29 -36.94
C ARG A 95 -6.55 23.63 -37.81
N LYS A 96 -7.81 23.55 -37.36
CA LYS A 96 -8.95 22.91 -38.05
C LYS A 96 -8.75 21.43 -38.40
N THR A 97 -7.91 20.72 -37.64
CA THR A 97 -7.76 19.27 -37.77
C THR A 97 -8.67 18.55 -36.77
N TYR A 98 -9.46 17.57 -37.22
CA TYR A 98 -10.31 16.78 -36.33
C TYR A 98 -9.48 16.09 -35.24
N ARG A 99 -9.93 16.15 -33.99
CA ARG A 99 -9.20 15.56 -32.86
C ARG A 99 -9.38 14.05 -32.76
N TYR A 100 -10.45 13.53 -33.35
CA TYR A 100 -10.87 12.15 -33.27
C TYR A 100 -11.18 11.60 -34.66
N GLN A 101 -11.10 10.28 -34.79
CA GLN A 101 -11.56 9.51 -35.94
C GLN A 101 -12.65 8.57 -35.45
N TRP A 102 -13.59 8.27 -36.33
CA TRP A 102 -14.67 7.33 -36.06
C TRP A 102 -14.99 6.54 -37.33
N GLU A 103 -15.45 5.31 -37.15
CA GLU A 103 -15.89 4.45 -38.23
C GLU A 103 -17.01 3.52 -37.75
N GLU A 104 -17.85 3.08 -38.68
CA GLU A 104 -18.91 2.12 -38.41
C GLU A 104 -18.46 0.74 -38.89
N ARG A 105 -18.40 -0.22 -37.95
CA ARG A 105 -18.08 -1.61 -38.20
C ARG A 105 -19.35 -2.46 -38.05
N PRO A 106 -19.40 -3.71 -38.55
CA PRO A 106 -20.59 -4.57 -38.49
C PRO A 106 -21.16 -4.75 -37.07
N ASP A 107 -20.31 -4.66 -36.05
CA ASP A 107 -20.67 -4.85 -34.65
C ASP A 107 -20.83 -3.53 -33.87
N GLY A 108 -20.70 -2.36 -34.51
CA GLY A 108 -20.99 -1.04 -33.92
C GLY A 108 -20.02 0.07 -34.33
N ILE A 109 -20.16 1.23 -33.67
CA ILE A 109 -19.32 2.40 -33.92
C ILE A 109 -18.01 2.29 -33.14
N TYR A 110 -16.89 2.52 -33.82
CA TYR A 110 -15.55 2.58 -33.25
C TYR A 110 -15.01 4.01 -33.33
N VAL A 111 -14.28 4.42 -32.30
CA VAL A 111 -13.73 5.76 -32.16
C VAL A 111 -12.27 5.71 -31.69
N ARG A 112 -11.45 6.66 -32.12
CA ARG A 112 -10.07 6.83 -31.65
C ARG A 112 -9.60 8.28 -31.70
N ALA A 113 -8.49 8.60 -31.04
CA ALA A 113 -7.82 9.89 -31.24
C ALA A 113 -7.13 9.96 -32.62
N ALA A 114 -7.27 11.09 -33.32
CA ALA A 114 -6.69 11.30 -34.66
C ALA A 114 -5.17 11.50 -34.64
N TYR A 115 -4.66 12.17 -33.60
CA TYR A 115 -3.23 12.26 -33.35
C TYR A 115 -2.83 11.19 -32.35
N GLY A 116 -2.37 10.06 -32.89
CA GLY A 116 -1.59 9.10 -32.14
C GLY A 116 -0.23 9.71 -31.81
N ARG A 117 -0.14 10.47 -30.71
CA ARG A 117 1.10 10.32 -29.95
C ARG A 117 1.11 8.83 -29.61
N LYS A 118 2.06 8.07 -30.18
CA LYS A 118 2.30 6.66 -29.81
C LYS A 118 1.99 6.55 -28.33
N PHE A 119 1.02 5.68 -27.96
CA PHE A 119 0.56 5.50 -26.58
C PHE A 119 1.69 5.85 -25.63
N GLU A 120 1.67 7.05 -25.06
CA GLU A 120 2.81 7.48 -24.26
C GLU A 120 2.83 6.47 -23.12
N ARG A 121 3.95 5.74 -23.02
CA ARG A 121 4.16 4.76 -21.96
C ARG A 121 3.74 5.43 -20.67
N ASN A 122 3.04 4.71 -19.78
CA ASN A 122 2.57 5.21 -18.50
C ASN A 122 3.55 6.27 -17.95
N PRO A 123 3.11 7.52 -17.65
CA PRO A 123 4.01 8.57 -17.18
C PRO A 123 4.87 8.16 -15.98
N TYR A 124 4.51 7.08 -15.30
CA TYR A 124 5.27 6.41 -14.26
C TYR A 124 5.88 5.08 -14.78
N HIS A 125 6.70 5.16 -15.83
CA HIS A 125 7.53 4.07 -16.31
C HIS A 125 8.95 4.17 -15.75
N GLU A 126 9.73 3.10 -15.83
CA GLU A 126 11.10 3.02 -15.25
C GLU A 126 12.03 4.17 -15.68
N GLN A 127 11.89 4.67 -16.92
CA GLN A 127 12.69 5.78 -17.44
C GLN A 127 12.13 7.18 -17.11
N SER A 128 11.00 7.28 -16.39
CA SER A 128 10.33 8.55 -16.17
C SER A 128 10.99 9.31 -15.02
N GLN A 129 11.23 10.60 -15.24
CA GLN A 129 11.74 11.53 -14.22
C GLN A 129 10.60 12.18 -13.42
N ILE A 130 9.34 11.85 -13.71
CA ILE A 130 8.18 12.45 -13.06
C ILE A 130 7.92 11.72 -11.74
N ARG A 131 8.08 12.44 -10.63
CA ARG A 131 7.74 11.96 -9.29
C ARG A 131 6.22 11.88 -9.11
N ARG A 132 5.72 10.84 -8.43
CA ARG A 132 4.29 10.74 -8.10
C ARG A 132 3.94 11.76 -7.01
N LEU A 133 2.71 12.28 -7.05
CA LEU A 133 2.21 13.15 -5.98
C LEU A 133 2.31 12.47 -4.61
N LEU A 134 1.95 11.18 -4.53
CA LEU A 134 2.09 10.39 -3.30
C LEU A 134 3.54 10.39 -2.78
N ASP A 135 4.54 10.31 -3.65
CA ASP A 135 5.94 10.31 -3.22
C ASP A 135 6.35 11.67 -2.66
N LEU A 136 5.85 12.75 -3.26
CA LEU A 136 6.09 14.12 -2.80
C LEU A 136 5.39 14.38 -1.46
N THR A 137 4.14 13.92 -1.30
CA THR A 137 3.40 14.10 -0.04
C THR A 137 4.00 13.28 1.08
N LEU A 138 4.36 12.02 0.84
CA LEU A 138 5.05 11.19 1.82
C LEU A 138 6.39 11.76 2.22
N GLU A 139 7.16 12.32 1.29
CA GLU A 139 8.41 13.01 1.61
C GLU A 139 8.18 14.21 2.52
N TYR A 140 7.18 15.04 2.22
CA TYR A 140 6.81 16.18 3.06
C TYR A 140 6.38 15.73 4.47
N ILE A 141 5.56 14.67 4.56
CA ILE A 141 5.14 14.09 5.84
C ILE A 141 6.35 13.58 6.63
N CYS A 142 7.26 12.84 5.99
CA CYS A 142 8.46 12.33 6.66
C CYS A 142 9.35 13.45 7.21
N GLN A 143 9.46 14.59 6.50
CA GLN A 143 10.24 15.74 6.95
C GLN A 143 9.57 16.49 8.12
N ASN A 144 8.24 16.41 8.22
CA ASN A 144 7.43 17.19 9.14
C ASN A 144 6.56 16.29 10.04
N VAL A 145 7.00 15.07 10.37
CA VAL A 145 6.15 14.07 11.04
C VAL A 145 5.54 14.57 12.36
N ASN A 146 6.23 15.47 13.05
CA ASN A 146 5.80 16.02 14.36
C ASN A 146 4.59 16.97 14.29
N ILE A 147 4.23 17.49 13.11
CA ILE A 147 3.02 18.34 12.95
C ILE A 147 1.77 17.55 12.59
N PHE A 148 1.92 16.26 12.29
CA PHE A 148 0.81 15.37 11.94
C PHE A 148 0.39 14.56 13.15
N ASP A 149 -0.92 14.40 13.29
CA ASP A 149 -1.53 13.46 14.21
C ASP A 149 -1.98 12.22 13.42
N PHE A 150 -1.50 11.06 13.84
CA PHE A 150 -1.84 9.77 13.24
C PHE A 150 -2.81 8.97 14.10
N GLU A 151 -3.30 9.52 15.22
CA GLU A 151 -4.27 8.83 16.06
C GLU A 151 -5.52 8.44 15.26
N GLY A 152 -5.88 7.15 15.30
CA GLY A 152 -7.01 6.60 14.56
C GLY A 152 -6.83 6.55 13.03
N PHE A 153 -5.63 6.77 12.51
CA PHE A 153 -5.39 6.72 11.07
C PHE A 153 -5.54 5.27 10.53
N PRO A 154 -6.46 5.03 9.56
CA PRO A 154 -6.89 3.68 9.23
C PRO A 154 -6.00 2.96 8.19
N ASP A 155 -4.99 3.63 7.64
CA ASP A 155 -4.18 3.11 6.54
C ASP A 155 -2.80 2.66 7.03
N GLU A 156 -2.70 1.38 7.37
CA GLU A 156 -1.45 0.73 7.80
C GLU A 156 -0.36 0.84 6.71
N PHE A 157 -0.71 0.74 5.43
CA PHE A 157 0.25 0.78 4.33
C PHE A 157 0.98 2.13 4.32
N LEU A 158 0.26 3.23 4.46
CA LEU A 158 0.84 4.56 4.52
C LEU A 158 1.69 4.77 5.79
N ILE A 159 1.24 4.27 6.96
CA ILE A 159 2.05 4.32 8.19
C ILE A 159 3.37 3.58 8.00
N ASN A 160 3.31 2.35 7.48
CA ASN A 160 4.50 1.52 7.25
C ASN A 160 5.45 2.14 6.21
N GLU A 161 4.91 2.77 5.17
CA GLU A 161 5.70 3.50 4.18
C GLU A 161 6.41 4.71 4.82
N ILE A 162 5.74 5.44 5.72
CA ILE A 162 6.36 6.54 6.48
C ILE A 162 7.46 6.00 7.41
N ILE A 163 7.18 4.96 8.19
CA ILE A 163 8.16 4.30 9.07
C ILE A 163 9.37 3.86 8.26
N HIS A 164 9.16 3.19 7.13
CA HIS A 164 10.23 2.70 6.25
C HIS A 164 11.09 3.83 5.69
N ARG A 165 10.47 4.91 5.20
CA ARG A 165 11.19 6.08 4.66
C ARG A 165 12.01 6.80 5.73
N ILE A 166 11.45 7.01 6.91
CA ILE A 166 12.16 7.65 8.03
C ILE A 166 13.30 6.73 8.54
N LYS A 167 13.08 5.40 8.57
CA LYS A 167 14.10 4.40 8.90
C LYS A 167 15.29 4.47 7.94
N ARG A 168 15.05 4.50 6.62
CA ARG A 168 16.11 4.64 5.59
C ARG A 168 16.93 5.92 5.69
N GLN A 169 16.38 6.97 6.30
CA GLN A 169 17.08 8.22 6.56
C GLN A 169 17.83 8.22 7.91
N ASN A 170 17.79 7.12 8.68
CA ASN A 170 18.32 7.03 10.05
C ASN A 170 17.75 8.10 11.00
N LYS A 171 16.52 8.55 10.77
CA LYS A 171 15.84 9.58 11.60
C LYS A 171 14.77 9.01 12.52
N LEU A 172 14.53 7.70 12.49
CA LEU A 172 13.44 7.09 13.24
C LEU A 172 13.83 6.97 14.72
N THR A 173 13.43 7.98 15.50
CA THR A 173 13.60 7.99 16.96
C THR A 173 12.42 7.32 17.64
N SER A 174 12.58 6.89 18.90
CA SER A 174 11.46 6.37 19.69
C SER A 174 10.29 7.36 19.81
N LYS A 175 10.56 8.67 19.84
CA LYS A 175 9.51 9.71 19.87
C LYS A 175 8.66 9.68 18.60
N ILE A 176 9.31 9.67 17.43
CA ILE A 176 8.62 9.61 16.14
C ILE A 176 7.85 8.29 16.01
N LEU A 177 8.46 7.18 16.41
CA LEU A 177 7.78 5.89 16.44
C LEU A 177 6.49 5.97 17.26
N ILE A 178 6.52 6.50 18.47
CA ILE A 178 5.33 6.63 19.33
C ILE A 178 4.21 7.44 18.66
N THR A 179 4.55 8.47 17.87
CA THR A 179 3.58 9.27 17.11
C THR A 179 2.95 8.49 15.97
N LEU A 180 3.70 7.60 15.31
CA LEU A 180 3.24 6.83 14.15
C LEU A 180 2.46 5.56 14.51
N LEU A 181 2.65 5.02 15.72
CA LEU A 181 1.98 3.79 16.13
C LEU A 181 0.47 4.03 16.36
N THR A 182 -0.35 3.18 15.76
CA THR A 182 -1.81 3.16 15.86
C THR A 182 -2.30 1.75 16.17
N ASP A 183 -3.60 1.64 16.50
CA ASP A 183 -4.27 0.37 16.74
C ASP A 183 -4.48 -0.44 15.45
N THR A 184 -4.49 0.21 14.29
CA THR A 184 -4.66 -0.43 12.98
C THR A 184 -3.45 -1.22 12.48
N ILE A 185 -2.30 -1.15 13.15
CA ILE A 185 -1.07 -1.81 12.70
C ILE A 185 -1.12 -3.31 12.97
N GLU A 186 -1.11 -4.11 11.91
CA GLU A 186 -0.93 -5.56 11.98
C GLU A 186 0.53 -6.01 11.70
N HIS A 187 1.28 -5.25 10.90
CA HIS A 187 2.66 -5.56 10.49
C HIS A 187 3.60 -4.41 10.86
N LEU A 188 4.64 -4.70 11.65
CA LEU A 188 5.58 -3.70 12.13
C LEU A 188 7.03 -4.17 11.98
N ASP A 189 7.80 -3.47 11.14
CA ASP A 189 9.23 -3.73 10.94
C ASP A 189 10.12 -2.65 11.57
N LEU A 190 10.79 -3.03 12.67
CA LEU A 190 11.69 -2.19 13.43
C LEU A 190 13.17 -2.61 13.30
N ASP A 191 13.55 -3.38 12.27
CA ASP A 191 14.94 -3.87 12.10
C ASP A 191 15.96 -2.75 12.24
N GLY A 192 16.92 -2.93 13.16
CA GLY A 192 18.07 -2.04 13.36
C GLY A 192 17.76 -0.72 14.05
N ILE A 193 16.55 -0.53 14.59
CA ILE A 193 16.19 0.69 15.30
C ILE A 193 16.70 0.65 16.75
N TYR A 194 17.23 1.79 17.21
CA TYR A 194 17.51 1.99 18.64
C TYR A 194 16.21 2.24 19.42
N LEU A 195 15.65 1.17 19.99
CA LEU A 195 14.43 1.23 20.80
C LEU A 195 14.75 1.59 22.25
N THR A 196 14.03 2.58 22.78
CA THR A 196 13.98 2.87 24.22
C THR A 196 12.85 2.08 24.88
N GLU A 197 12.85 2.01 26.22
CA GLU A 197 11.74 1.40 26.97
C GLU A 197 10.39 2.04 26.65
N ALA A 198 10.37 3.35 26.39
CA ALA A 198 9.16 4.08 26.00
C ALA A 198 8.66 3.64 24.62
N GLY A 199 9.58 3.40 23.67
CA GLY A 199 9.25 2.86 22.35
C GLY A 199 8.64 1.47 22.45
N ILE A 200 9.28 0.55 23.19
CA ILE A 200 8.76 -0.80 23.42
C ILE A 200 7.37 -0.76 24.08
N ARG A 201 7.21 0.10 25.09
CA ARG A 201 5.93 0.30 25.78
C ARG A 201 4.83 0.76 24.83
N ALA A 202 5.16 1.62 23.87
CA ALA A 202 4.18 2.07 22.90
C ALA A 202 3.77 0.96 21.94
N VAL A 203 4.70 0.12 21.48
CA VAL A 203 4.38 -1.03 20.59
C VAL A 203 3.27 -1.88 21.19
N TYR A 204 3.43 -2.38 22.42
CA TYR A 204 2.45 -3.29 23.02
C TYR A 204 1.19 -2.61 23.58
N LYS A 205 1.18 -1.28 23.71
CA LYS A 205 0.00 -0.51 24.15
C LYS A 205 -0.85 -0.01 23.00
N LYS A 206 -0.19 0.41 21.91
CA LYS A 206 -0.86 1.05 20.78
C LYS A 206 -1.21 0.07 19.68
N CYS A 207 -0.53 -1.08 19.56
CA CYS A 207 -0.75 -2.02 18.45
C CYS A 207 -1.24 -3.40 18.96
N PRO A 208 -2.48 -3.51 19.49
CA PRO A 208 -3.00 -4.75 20.06
C PRO A 208 -3.26 -5.83 19.00
N TYR A 209 -3.45 -5.46 17.73
CA TYR A 209 -3.77 -6.37 16.63
C TYR A 209 -2.55 -6.83 15.81
N LEU A 210 -1.33 -6.64 16.33
CA LEU A 210 -0.10 -7.08 15.67
C LEU A 210 -0.12 -8.58 15.36
N LYS A 211 0.14 -8.91 14.09
CA LYS A 211 0.33 -10.26 13.56
C LYS A 211 1.79 -10.52 13.17
N VAL A 212 2.50 -9.50 12.67
CA VAL A 212 3.89 -9.62 12.24
C VAL A 212 4.75 -8.55 12.91
N LEU A 213 5.82 -8.97 13.57
CA LEU A 213 6.74 -8.07 14.27
C LEU A 213 8.20 -8.43 13.99
N CYS A 214 8.95 -7.50 13.42
CA CYS A 214 10.39 -7.61 13.27
C CYS A 214 11.09 -6.68 14.29
N LEU A 215 11.83 -7.28 15.21
CA LEU A 215 12.72 -6.61 16.18
C LEU A 215 14.18 -7.02 15.96
N LYS A 216 14.52 -7.47 14.75
CA LYS A 216 15.88 -7.81 14.37
C LYS A 216 16.84 -6.66 14.72
N ASN A 217 18.00 -7.00 15.26
CA ASN A 217 19.01 -6.03 15.71
C ASN A 217 18.52 -4.95 16.71
N CYS A 218 17.38 -5.15 17.39
CA CYS A 218 16.88 -4.24 18.43
C CYS A 218 17.38 -4.60 19.85
N GLY A 219 18.44 -5.41 19.94
CA GLY A 219 18.85 -6.12 21.15
C GLY A 219 19.40 -5.28 22.30
N TYR A 220 19.52 -3.95 22.20
CA TYR A 220 20.12 -3.12 23.27
C TYR A 220 19.25 -3.07 24.54
N VAL A 221 17.94 -2.83 24.40
CA VAL A 221 16.99 -2.79 25.53
C VAL A 221 16.15 -4.07 25.60
N LEU A 222 16.00 -4.78 24.49
CA LEU A 222 15.10 -5.93 24.40
C LEU A 222 15.63 -7.13 25.21
N ASN A 223 14.87 -7.55 26.23
CA ASN A 223 15.13 -8.70 27.08
C ASN A 223 13.84 -9.53 27.30
N ASP A 224 13.94 -10.64 28.03
CA ASP A 224 12.81 -11.54 28.29
C ASP A 224 11.59 -10.83 28.92
N HIS A 225 11.82 -9.83 29.80
CA HIS A 225 10.75 -9.09 30.46
C HIS A 225 9.97 -8.24 29.46
N TYR A 226 10.66 -7.46 28.63
CA TYR A 226 10.01 -6.61 27.63
C TYR A 226 9.31 -7.43 26.56
N LEU A 227 9.92 -8.52 26.10
CA LEU A 227 9.28 -9.40 25.14
C LEU A 227 8.02 -10.06 25.72
N GLU A 228 8.04 -10.45 27.01
CA GLU A 228 6.85 -10.95 27.70
C GLU A 228 5.70 -9.93 27.65
N GLN A 229 5.98 -8.64 27.88
CA GLN A 229 4.95 -7.59 27.80
C GLN A 229 4.36 -7.46 26.39
N ILE A 230 5.20 -7.54 25.36
CA ILE A 230 4.76 -7.50 23.96
C ILE A 230 3.81 -8.66 23.68
N ILE A 231 4.26 -9.90 23.86
CA ILE A 231 3.49 -11.06 23.43
C ILE A 231 2.23 -11.32 24.26
N ARG A 232 2.19 -10.81 25.51
CA ARG A 232 0.98 -10.85 26.34
C ARG A 232 -0.13 -9.93 25.86
N LYS A 233 0.23 -8.80 25.23
CA LYS A 233 -0.72 -7.78 24.76
C LYS A 233 -1.03 -7.94 23.27
N CYS A 234 -0.05 -8.39 22.50
CA CYS A 234 -0.15 -8.69 21.08
C CYS A 234 -0.23 -10.21 20.88
N ASN A 235 -1.30 -10.83 21.38
CA ASN A 235 -1.47 -12.29 21.35
C ASN A 235 -1.91 -12.83 19.98
N MET A 236 -2.16 -11.95 19.01
CA MET A 236 -2.45 -12.27 17.62
C MET A 236 -1.18 -12.45 16.77
N LEU A 237 0.01 -12.37 17.38
CA LEU A 237 1.28 -12.53 16.67
C LEU A 237 1.41 -13.93 16.06
N GLU A 238 1.60 -13.94 14.75
CA GLU A 238 1.82 -15.12 13.92
C GLU A 238 3.26 -15.22 13.42
N ALA A 239 3.95 -14.08 13.24
CA ALA A 239 5.34 -14.04 12.80
C ALA A 239 6.18 -13.07 13.63
N ILE A 240 7.31 -13.56 14.16
CA ILE A 240 8.25 -12.73 14.93
C ILE A 240 9.68 -12.97 14.45
N ASP A 241 10.40 -11.89 14.18
CA ASP A 241 11.85 -11.90 13.98
C ASP A 241 12.57 -11.23 15.16
N LEU A 242 13.35 -12.01 15.90
CA LEU A 242 14.17 -11.61 17.05
C LEU A 242 15.67 -11.79 16.76
N SER A 243 16.05 -11.86 15.50
CA SER A 243 17.43 -12.12 15.10
C SER A 243 18.39 -11.11 15.74
N TYR A 244 19.53 -11.62 16.22
CA TYR A 244 20.58 -10.85 16.90
C TYR A 244 20.13 -10.12 18.18
N CYS A 245 19.01 -10.49 18.79
CA CYS A 245 18.59 -10.01 20.10
C CYS A 245 19.27 -10.81 21.23
N ARG A 246 20.49 -10.40 21.60
CA ARG A 246 21.43 -11.19 22.43
C ARG A 246 21.08 -11.31 23.91
N HIS A 247 20.10 -10.57 24.43
CA HIS A 247 19.70 -10.61 25.84
C HIS A 247 18.49 -11.53 26.11
N LEU A 248 18.02 -12.26 25.11
CA LEU A 248 16.94 -13.23 25.25
C LEU A 248 17.48 -14.57 25.73
N THR A 249 16.70 -15.29 26.54
CA THR A 249 17.06 -16.59 27.13
C THR A 249 15.92 -17.61 26.98
N ASP A 250 16.10 -18.84 27.45
CA ASP A 250 15.05 -19.88 27.49
C ASP A 250 13.70 -19.41 28.09
N ARG A 251 13.72 -18.37 28.93
CA ARG A 251 12.51 -17.74 29.44
C ARG A 251 11.66 -17.12 28.32
N THR A 252 12.28 -16.52 27.31
CA THR A 252 11.58 -16.04 26.10
C THR A 252 10.83 -17.18 25.41
N ILE A 253 11.49 -18.34 25.22
CA ILE A 253 10.85 -19.51 24.59
C ILE A 253 9.66 -20.01 25.41
N SER A 254 9.83 -20.11 26.73
CA SER A 254 8.75 -20.47 27.66
C SER A 254 7.57 -19.51 27.58
N ASN A 255 7.84 -18.21 27.45
CA ASN A 255 6.83 -17.18 27.30
C ASN A 255 6.11 -17.27 25.94
N ILE A 256 6.82 -17.51 24.83
CA ILE A 256 6.23 -17.72 23.50
C ILE A 256 5.28 -18.92 23.51
N ILE A 257 5.71 -20.06 24.05
CA ILE A 257 4.87 -21.26 24.17
C ILE A 257 3.59 -20.96 24.95
N LYS A 258 3.69 -20.14 26.00
CA LYS A 258 2.57 -19.82 26.89
C LYS A 258 1.57 -18.86 26.27
N TYR A 259 2.04 -17.82 25.60
CA TYR A 259 1.19 -16.69 25.18
C TYR A 259 0.90 -16.67 23.67
N LEU A 260 1.67 -17.38 22.83
CA LEU A 260 1.54 -17.39 21.37
C LEU A 260 1.35 -18.82 20.82
N PRO A 261 0.24 -19.51 21.15
CA PRO A 261 0.00 -20.89 20.70
C PRO A 261 -0.15 -21.02 19.17
N ASN A 262 -0.52 -19.93 18.50
CA ASN A 262 -0.76 -19.88 17.05
C ASN A 262 0.43 -19.35 16.25
N ILE A 263 1.62 -19.20 16.85
CA ILE A 263 2.81 -18.72 16.15
C ILE A 263 3.10 -19.62 14.93
N ILE A 264 3.31 -19.00 13.77
CA ILE A 264 3.55 -19.64 12.47
C ILE A 264 5.01 -19.53 12.08
N GLN A 265 5.64 -18.37 12.33
CA GLN A 265 7.02 -18.09 11.96
C GLN A 265 7.79 -17.49 13.15
N LEU A 266 8.94 -18.08 13.46
CA LEU A 266 9.84 -17.55 14.47
C LEU A 266 11.28 -17.55 13.96
N ILE A 267 11.90 -16.36 13.89
CA ILE A 267 13.28 -16.19 13.46
C ILE A 267 14.12 -15.77 14.66
N LEU A 268 15.11 -16.60 15.01
CA LEU A 268 16.00 -16.46 16.17
C LEU A 268 17.48 -16.48 15.76
N SER A 269 17.78 -16.15 14.50
CA SER A 269 19.13 -16.23 13.94
C SER A 269 20.10 -15.35 14.74
N GLY A 270 21.28 -15.90 15.08
CA GLY A 270 22.29 -15.19 15.85
C GLY A 270 21.97 -14.99 17.34
N VAL A 271 20.92 -15.62 17.87
CA VAL A 271 20.63 -15.64 19.32
C VAL A 271 21.18 -16.93 19.93
N LYS A 272 22.27 -16.80 20.70
CA LYS A 272 23.08 -17.94 21.20
C LYS A 272 22.68 -18.46 22.59
N ASN A 273 21.74 -17.79 23.25
CA ASN A 273 21.42 -18.04 24.66
C ASN A 273 20.20 -18.96 24.85
N PHE A 274 19.73 -19.61 23.77
CA PHE A 274 18.68 -20.63 23.89
C PHE A 274 19.30 -22.02 23.95
N SER A 275 18.92 -22.82 24.93
CA SER A 275 19.33 -24.22 25.06
C SER A 275 18.64 -25.11 24.03
N GLY A 276 19.25 -26.25 23.72
CA GLY A 276 18.64 -27.26 22.87
C GLY A 276 17.29 -27.75 23.42
N ASP A 277 17.18 -27.92 24.73
CA ASP A 277 15.94 -28.36 25.40
C ASP A 277 14.82 -27.34 25.21
N ALA A 278 15.10 -26.04 25.33
CA ALA A 278 14.10 -25.01 25.07
C ALA A 278 13.59 -25.05 23.62
N ILE A 279 14.48 -25.22 22.65
CA ILE A 279 14.11 -25.35 21.23
C ILE A 279 13.29 -26.63 20.97
N ILE A 280 13.63 -27.76 21.61
CA ILE A 280 12.83 -29.00 21.54
C ILE A 280 11.43 -28.77 22.14
N GLN A 281 11.33 -28.07 23.26
CA GLN A 281 10.05 -27.73 23.87
C GLN A 281 9.20 -26.81 22.97
N LEU A 282 9.83 -25.84 22.30
CA LEU A 282 9.16 -24.98 21.34
C LEU A 282 8.56 -25.79 20.20
N VAL A 283 9.36 -26.64 19.54
CA VAL A 283 8.90 -27.43 18.39
C VAL A 283 7.88 -28.49 18.80
N SER A 284 7.96 -29.06 20.00
CA SER A 284 6.97 -30.04 20.47
C SER A 284 5.63 -29.41 20.84
N LYS A 285 5.61 -28.18 21.39
CA LYS A 285 4.37 -27.53 21.87
C LYS A 285 3.72 -26.59 20.85
N CYS A 286 4.50 -25.87 20.04
CA CYS A 286 3.97 -24.96 19.01
C CYS A 286 3.68 -25.72 17.71
N LEU A 287 2.54 -26.40 17.65
CA LEU A 287 2.16 -27.26 16.53
C LEU A 287 1.78 -26.49 15.25
N HIS A 288 1.51 -25.19 15.35
CA HIS A 288 1.23 -24.31 14.21
C HIS A 288 2.49 -23.67 13.61
N LEU A 289 3.65 -23.83 14.26
CA LEU A 289 4.92 -23.25 13.83
C LEU A 289 5.39 -23.93 12.53
N LYS A 290 5.33 -23.22 11.41
CA LYS A 290 5.76 -23.72 10.09
C LYS A 290 7.19 -23.33 9.74
N GLN A 291 7.72 -22.26 10.34
CA GLN A 291 9.08 -21.80 10.07
C GLN A 291 9.81 -21.43 11.36
N LEU A 292 10.96 -22.06 11.57
CA LEU A 292 11.87 -21.78 12.67
C LEU A 292 13.27 -21.53 12.12
N ASP A 293 13.83 -20.36 12.39
CA ASP A 293 15.24 -20.08 12.09
C ASP A 293 16.04 -19.98 13.39
N ILE A 294 17.03 -20.86 13.53
CA ILE A 294 17.98 -20.94 14.65
C ILE A 294 19.42 -21.01 14.13
N TYR A 295 19.69 -20.40 12.96
CA TYR A 295 20.90 -20.62 12.15
C TYR A 295 22.22 -20.69 12.94
N ASP A 296 22.46 -19.72 13.81
CA ASP A 296 23.71 -19.58 14.59
C ASP A 296 23.47 -19.81 16.09
N ASN A 297 22.68 -20.82 16.44
CA ASN A 297 22.54 -21.29 17.81
C ASN A 297 23.51 -22.45 18.09
N ASP A 298 24.62 -22.15 18.78
CA ASP A 298 25.67 -23.13 19.08
C ASP A 298 25.25 -24.22 20.09
N ASN A 299 24.14 -24.04 20.82
CA ASN A 299 23.65 -25.01 21.80
C ASN A 299 22.76 -26.10 21.17
N CYS A 300 22.37 -25.96 19.90
CA CYS A 300 21.68 -26.99 19.15
C CYS A 300 22.69 -28.03 18.61
N THR A 301 23.15 -28.92 19.49
CA THR A 301 24.05 -30.03 19.15
C THR A 301 23.42 -31.00 18.14
N ASN A 302 24.22 -31.89 17.55
CA ASN A 302 23.71 -32.89 16.60
C ASN A 302 22.60 -33.77 17.18
N ASP A 303 22.66 -34.10 18.48
CA ASP A 303 21.61 -34.88 19.14
C ASP A 303 20.29 -34.10 19.19
N VAL A 304 20.35 -32.81 19.50
CA VAL A 304 19.20 -31.91 19.46
C VAL A 304 18.63 -31.84 18.05
N LEU A 305 19.47 -31.66 17.03
CA LEU A 305 19.03 -31.62 15.63
C LEU A 305 18.35 -32.92 15.19
N ASN A 306 18.84 -34.08 15.62
CA ASN A 306 18.21 -35.37 15.35
C ASN A 306 16.81 -35.48 15.98
N ILE A 307 16.64 -34.96 17.20
CA ILE A 307 15.32 -34.88 17.85
C ILE A 307 14.41 -33.93 17.05
N LEU A 308 14.90 -32.76 16.62
CA LEU A 308 14.12 -31.80 15.84
C LEU A 308 13.69 -32.37 14.48
N ILE A 309 14.56 -33.14 13.80
CA ILE A 309 14.20 -33.86 12.57
C ILE A 309 13.06 -34.85 12.84
N THR A 310 13.16 -35.61 13.94
CA THR A 310 12.16 -36.61 14.32
C THR A 310 10.82 -35.94 14.59
N LEU A 311 10.80 -34.89 15.42
CA LEU A 311 9.61 -34.11 15.71
C LEU A 311 9.00 -33.50 14.43
N GLY A 312 9.82 -32.90 13.56
CA GLY A 312 9.35 -32.30 12.32
C GLY A 312 8.71 -33.32 11.37
N LYS A 313 9.28 -34.53 11.26
CA LYS A 313 8.73 -35.63 10.44
C LYS A 313 7.41 -36.18 10.98
N THR A 314 7.21 -36.17 12.29
CA THR A 314 5.97 -36.67 12.91
C THR A 314 4.78 -35.75 12.71
N ARG A 315 4.98 -34.53 12.20
CA ARG A 315 3.89 -33.59 11.93
C ARG A 315 3.12 -33.98 10.67
N SER A 316 1.82 -33.70 10.64
CA SER A 316 1.01 -33.85 9.44
C SER A 316 1.51 -32.92 8.32
N GLN A 317 1.20 -33.25 7.05
CA GLN A 317 1.63 -32.45 5.90
C GLN A 317 1.22 -30.97 6.01
N GLU A 318 0.01 -30.68 6.52
CA GLU A 318 -0.49 -29.32 6.71
C GLU A 318 0.26 -28.52 7.80
N LYS A 319 0.95 -29.23 8.71
CA LYS A 319 1.71 -28.68 9.83
C LYS A 319 3.22 -28.91 9.67
N ALA A 320 3.67 -29.21 8.45
CA ALA A 320 5.08 -29.39 8.16
C ALA A 320 5.89 -28.16 8.60
N ILE A 321 7.02 -28.40 9.25
CA ILE A 321 7.92 -27.35 9.76
C ILE A 321 9.20 -27.31 8.94
N THR A 322 9.62 -26.09 8.61
CA THR A 322 10.93 -25.79 8.06
C THR A 322 11.82 -25.23 9.16
N ILE A 323 12.96 -25.86 9.38
CA ILE A 323 13.96 -25.49 10.38
C ILE A 323 15.25 -25.08 9.66
N VAL A 324 15.75 -23.89 9.96
CA VAL A 324 17.01 -23.36 9.44
C VAL A 324 18.05 -23.43 10.55
N HIS A 325 19.10 -24.23 10.35
CA HIS A 325 20.27 -24.34 11.23
C HIS A 325 21.53 -24.59 10.39
N LYS A 326 22.69 -24.05 10.78
CA LYS A 326 23.94 -24.18 10.00
C LYS A 326 24.43 -25.61 9.78
N HIS A 327 24.06 -26.54 10.67
CA HIS A 327 24.41 -27.96 10.58
C HIS A 327 23.23 -28.86 10.18
N LEU A 328 22.09 -28.31 9.74
CA LEU A 328 20.90 -29.09 9.38
C LEU A 328 20.64 -29.08 7.87
N GLN A 329 20.66 -30.26 7.25
CA GLN A 329 20.48 -30.43 5.80
C GLN A 329 19.37 -31.43 5.41
N HIS A 330 18.58 -31.89 6.39
CA HIS A 330 17.61 -32.96 6.15
C HIS A 330 16.42 -32.50 5.26
N PRO A 331 16.17 -33.09 4.07
CA PRO A 331 15.22 -32.57 3.09
C PRO A 331 13.78 -32.37 3.60
N SER A 332 13.30 -33.27 4.48
CA SER A 332 11.94 -33.19 5.03
C SER A 332 11.68 -32.02 5.97
N VAL A 333 12.72 -31.46 6.60
CA VAL A 333 12.60 -30.34 7.55
C VAL A 333 13.44 -29.13 7.17
N ALA A 334 14.31 -29.25 6.17
CA ALA A 334 15.18 -28.21 5.67
C ALA A 334 15.27 -28.22 4.12
N PRO A 335 14.13 -28.25 3.39
CA PRO A 335 14.11 -28.49 1.93
C PRO A 335 14.82 -27.42 1.09
N GLN A 336 15.01 -26.22 1.65
CA GLN A 336 15.69 -25.09 1.00
C GLN A 336 16.46 -24.27 2.04
N ASN A 337 17.18 -24.92 2.96
CA ASN A 337 18.04 -24.18 3.90
C ASN A 337 19.04 -23.36 3.05
N PRO A 338 18.91 -22.01 3.00
CA PRO A 338 19.66 -21.17 2.05
C PRO A 338 21.17 -21.30 2.24
N TRP A 339 21.58 -21.72 3.44
CA TRP A 339 22.96 -21.87 3.85
C TRP A 339 23.53 -23.27 3.67
N ALA A 340 22.70 -24.30 3.41
CA ALA A 340 23.20 -25.62 3.00
C ALA A 340 23.93 -25.55 1.64
N VAL A 341 23.60 -24.57 0.80
CA VAL A 341 24.19 -24.34 -0.53
C VAL A 341 25.52 -23.58 -0.46
N VAL A 342 25.80 -22.85 0.64
CA VAL A 342 27.01 -22.03 0.75
C VAL A 342 28.23 -22.86 1.18
N MET A 343 28.05 -23.89 2.02
CA MET A 343 29.15 -24.78 2.42
C MET A 343 29.64 -25.67 1.27
N SER A 344 28.76 -26.09 0.34
CA SER A 344 29.20 -26.84 -0.85
C SER A 344 30.02 -26.01 -1.85
N LYS A 345 29.99 -24.68 -1.75
CA LYS A 345 30.87 -23.76 -2.50
C LYS A 345 32.12 -23.35 -1.73
N ALA A 346 32.13 -23.45 -0.40
CA ALA A 346 33.28 -23.13 0.44
C ALA A 346 34.33 -24.26 0.46
N ASP A 347 33.90 -25.53 0.38
CA ASP A 347 34.81 -26.68 0.30
C ASP A 347 35.51 -26.83 -1.07
N GLY A 348 35.14 -26.02 -2.06
CA GLY A 348 35.76 -25.99 -3.39
C GLY A 348 36.96 -25.04 -3.54
N LEU A 349 37.33 -24.29 -2.49
CA LEU A 349 38.39 -23.26 -2.55
C LEU A 349 39.67 -23.60 -1.75
N SER A 350 39.84 -24.85 -1.32
CA SER A 350 41.07 -25.33 -0.65
C SER A 350 41.93 -26.27 -1.51
N ARG A 351 41.75 -26.26 -2.83
CA ARG A 351 42.68 -26.90 -3.80
C ARG A 351 42.84 -26.09 -5.07
N VAL A 352 43.64 -25.02 -5.03
CA VAL A 352 44.65 -24.65 -6.05
C VAL A 352 45.76 -23.89 -5.34
#